data_AF-A0A7L9FF47-F1
#
_entry.id   AF-A0A7L9FF47-F1
#
_cell.length_a   1.000
_cell.length_b   1.000
_cell.length_c   1.000
_cell.angle_alpha   90.00
_cell.angle_beta   90.00
_cell.angle_gamma   90.00
#
_symmetry.space_group_name_H-M   'P 1'
#
loop_
_entity.id
_entity.type
_entity.pdbx_description
1 polymer ?
#
loop_
_entity_poly.entity_id
_entity_poly.type
_entity_poly.pdbx_seq_one_letter_code
_entity_poly.pdbx_strand_id
1 'polypeptide(L)'
;MSRIPDYLGKMPHLSVGVRIPEIFLEGILEGFKQEESIGGVMLSYHRETAPEYVINAPPGTYEITRGHTGTSIRKYIELSVARAREKGVAIEVEADHVSVTVSSTEAVRRIVGGGPQRTLSSDDLSKALQYIRDEIREAAETRSINFFTIDTCDLIDYGADELSDEEVDTLFRDYIGDSSIVGRYTSVDVDLEGFRLKFSELDAKRVALKLYRSIEAVERVYRIIKEEVPWEFGVEIAFDETPKTTDPRELFFVLQEVTSRGIPVDFIAPNVGFKKREDYEGDLEGLYSRVKTYSKISSLFGILLSFHSGSGSSPFSMKGPGVHNAIREATEGLFKYKVSGVYFELLVHLMSAHSSPRVRRFFEEMYEDILSFLERQVQSRGELYDRTLESLYEEHLRLSQSRGKRLVDTPLFRHYSFIALSLRRDGRRYIRDGIIELYQEEPEFRVTVDRELSRLTSQLIKSLGFSGNAALVQAHKYLTRNKR
;
A
#
# COMPACT_ATOMS: atom_id res chain seq x y z
N MET A 1 1.59 -15.35 26.00
CA MET A 1 1.25 -14.82 24.66
C MET A 1 1.89 -13.45 24.52
N SER A 2 2.41 -13.10 23.34
CA SER A 2 3.04 -11.80 23.07
C SER A 2 2.10 -10.64 23.42
N ARG A 3 2.63 -9.43 23.54
CA ARG A 3 1.77 -8.24 23.41
C ARG A 3 1.16 -8.34 22.01
N ILE A 4 -0.17 -8.37 21.91
CA ILE A 4 -0.88 -8.29 20.63
C ILE A 4 -1.55 -6.92 20.63
N PRO A 5 -1.27 -6.04 19.67
CA PRO A 5 -0.30 -6.21 18.58
C PRO A 5 1.14 -5.98 19.07
N ASP A 6 2.13 -6.24 18.21
CA ASP A 6 3.55 -5.98 18.49
C ASP A 6 4.30 -5.50 17.26
N TYR A 7 5.41 -4.81 17.46
CA TYR A 7 6.40 -4.59 16.41
C TYR A 7 7.14 -5.91 16.14
N LEU A 8 7.18 -6.33 14.88
CA LEU A 8 7.73 -7.63 14.45
C LEU A 8 9.19 -7.55 14.03
N GLY A 9 9.74 -6.36 13.82
CA GLY A 9 11.07 -6.18 13.22
C GLY A 9 11.11 -6.67 11.77
N LYS A 10 12.30 -7.09 11.33
CA LYS A 10 12.59 -7.57 9.97
C LYS A 10 12.12 -9.02 9.75
N MET A 11 10.91 -9.33 10.19
CA MET A 11 10.30 -10.64 10.02
C MET A 11 9.55 -10.73 8.69
N PRO A 12 9.77 -11.75 7.85
CA PRO A 12 9.00 -11.93 6.63
C PRO A 12 7.55 -12.26 6.93
N HIS A 13 6.62 -11.50 6.36
CA HIS A 13 5.20 -11.66 6.61
C HIS A 13 4.31 -11.04 5.52
N LEU A 14 3.05 -11.49 5.49
CA LEU A 14 2.00 -10.91 4.66
C LEU A 14 1.32 -9.78 5.45
N SER A 15 1.14 -8.62 4.82
CA SER A 15 0.36 -7.50 5.33
C SER A 15 -0.88 -7.26 4.47
N VAL A 16 -2.04 -7.17 5.13
CA VAL A 16 -3.35 -7.20 4.49
C VAL A 16 -4.20 -5.97 4.80
N GLY A 17 -4.87 -5.45 3.78
CA GLY A 17 -5.81 -4.33 3.90
C GLY A 17 -7.15 -4.75 4.50
N VAL A 18 -7.56 -4.09 5.58
CA VAL A 18 -8.80 -4.42 6.33
C VAL A 18 -9.91 -3.38 6.10
N ARG A 19 -10.24 -3.10 4.83
CA ARG A 19 -11.12 -1.96 4.44
C ARG A 19 -12.49 -1.94 5.14
N ILE A 20 -13.09 -3.11 5.37
CA ILE A 20 -14.31 -3.28 6.17
C ILE A 20 -13.97 -4.21 7.34
N PRO A 21 -13.36 -3.71 8.42
CA PRO A 21 -12.84 -4.57 9.49
C PRO A 21 -13.94 -5.42 10.15
N GLU A 22 -15.20 -4.93 10.16
CA GLU A 22 -16.35 -5.67 10.68
C GLU A 22 -16.63 -6.99 9.95
N ILE A 23 -16.18 -7.11 8.70
CA ILE A 23 -16.39 -8.27 7.83
C ILE A 23 -15.06 -9.01 7.61
N PHE A 24 -14.00 -8.28 7.29
CA PHE A 24 -12.78 -8.90 6.76
C PHE A 24 -11.93 -9.59 7.82
N LEU A 25 -11.92 -9.07 9.05
CA LEU A 25 -11.02 -9.57 10.09
C LEU A 25 -11.27 -11.05 10.44
N GLU A 26 -12.53 -11.50 10.40
CA GLU A 26 -12.88 -12.86 10.80
C GLU A 26 -12.18 -13.90 9.92
N GLY A 27 -12.41 -13.85 8.61
CA GLY A 27 -11.80 -14.77 7.65
C GLY A 27 -10.29 -14.56 7.51
N ILE A 28 -9.81 -13.31 7.47
CA ILE A 28 -8.36 -13.01 7.34
C ILE A 28 -7.57 -13.62 8.50
N LEU A 29 -7.98 -13.35 9.74
CA LEU A 29 -7.26 -13.84 10.92
C LEU A 29 -7.39 -15.37 11.05
N GLU A 30 -8.49 -15.95 10.59
CA GLU A 30 -8.61 -17.41 10.49
C GLU A 30 -7.59 -18.00 9.51
N GLY A 31 -7.35 -17.35 8.37
CA GLY A 31 -6.30 -17.76 7.42
C GLY A 31 -4.89 -17.68 8.04
N PHE A 32 -4.56 -16.60 8.74
CA PHE A 32 -3.29 -16.49 9.48
C PHE A 32 -3.15 -17.60 10.53
N LYS A 33 -4.22 -17.88 11.28
CA LYS A 33 -4.24 -18.91 12.31
C LYS A 33 -4.02 -20.32 11.74
N GLN A 34 -4.71 -20.67 10.66
CA GLN A 34 -4.59 -21.98 10.01
C GLN A 34 -3.19 -22.25 9.48
N GLU A 35 -2.49 -21.20 9.03
CA GLU A 35 -1.13 -21.32 8.51
C GLU A 35 -0.05 -21.07 9.58
N GLU A 36 -0.43 -20.92 10.85
CA GLU A 36 0.49 -20.60 11.96
C GLU A 36 1.40 -19.40 11.62
N SER A 37 0.80 -18.38 11.01
CA SER A 37 1.52 -17.24 10.45
C SER A 37 1.24 -15.96 11.24
N ILE A 38 2.25 -15.11 11.38
CA ILE A 38 2.08 -13.71 11.79
C ILE A 38 1.57 -12.89 10.62
N GLY A 39 0.84 -11.81 10.90
CA GLY A 39 0.27 -10.96 9.86
C GLY A 39 0.41 -9.48 10.15
N GLY A 40 0.55 -8.68 9.11
CA GLY A 40 0.32 -7.23 9.20
C GLY A 40 -1.14 -6.92 8.87
N VAL A 41 -1.75 -5.98 9.57
CA VAL A 41 -3.04 -5.39 9.21
C VAL A 41 -2.84 -3.91 8.95
N MET A 42 -3.35 -3.43 7.83
CA MET A 42 -3.08 -2.08 7.39
C MET A 42 -4.26 -1.45 6.67
N LEU A 43 -4.22 -0.13 6.59
CA LEU A 43 -4.97 0.68 5.65
C LEU A 43 -4.06 1.82 5.21
N SER A 44 -4.20 2.22 3.95
CA SER A 44 -3.54 3.42 3.45
C SER A 44 -4.11 4.65 4.15
N TYR A 45 -3.25 5.40 4.83
CA TYR A 45 -3.59 6.67 5.47
C TYR A 45 -3.91 7.69 4.37
N HIS A 46 -4.70 8.70 4.71
CA HIS A 46 -5.30 9.68 3.82
C HIS A 46 -6.34 9.11 2.83
N ARG A 47 -6.07 7.99 2.16
CA ARG A 47 -6.91 7.41 1.10
C ARG A 47 -7.93 6.39 1.61
N GLU A 48 -7.48 5.27 2.18
CA GLU A 48 -8.39 4.19 2.61
C GLU A 48 -9.01 4.49 3.97
N THR A 49 -8.20 4.95 4.91
CA THR A 49 -8.64 5.43 6.22
C THR A 49 -8.32 6.92 6.38
N ALA A 50 -8.94 7.54 7.37
CA ALA A 50 -8.72 8.94 7.73
C ALA A 50 -9.11 9.12 9.20
N PRO A 51 -8.76 10.26 9.83
CA PRO A 51 -9.18 10.56 11.18
C PRO A 51 -10.70 10.55 11.34
N GLU A 52 -11.21 10.28 12.54
CA GLU A 52 -12.65 10.22 12.84
C GLU A 52 -13.38 11.49 12.43
N TYR A 53 -12.76 12.66 12.59
CA TYR A 53 -13.36 13.93 12.18
C TYR A 53 -13.58 14.03 10.66
N VAL A 54 -12.73 13.38 9.86
CA VAL A 54 -12.87 13.31 8.40
C VAL A 54 -13.95 12.30 8.02
N ILE A 55 -13.93 11.11 8.63
CA ILE A 55 -14.89 10.03 8.34
C ILE A 55 -16.33 10.44 8.65
N ASN A 56 -16.52 11.24 9.72
CA ASN A 56 -17.82 11.69 10.19
C ASN A 56 -18.26 13.03 9.58
N ALA A 57 -17.43 13.66 8.74
CA ALA A 57 -17.76 14.94 8.13
C ALA A 57 -18.95 14.83 7.15
N PRO A 58 -19.74 15.90 6.99
CA PRO A 58 -20.80 15.96 6.00
C PRO A 58 -20.27 15.70 4.57
N PRO A 59 -21.08 15.08 3.69
CA PRO A 59 -20.70 14.87 2.29
C PRO A 59 -20.25 16.18 1.61
N GLY A 60 -19.15 16.14 0.87
CA GLY A 60 -18.58 17.31 0.19
C GLY A 60 -17.60 18.14 1.02
N THR A 61 -17.43 17.85 2.32
CA THR A 61 -16.39 18.51 3.15
C THR A 61 -14.98 18.12 2.74
N TYR A 62 -14.81 16.85 2.38
CA TYR A 62 -13.57 16.27 1.87
C TYR A 62 -13.84 15.57 0.54
N GLU A 63 -12.78 15.38 -0.24
CA GLU A 63 -12.76 14.56 -1.45
C GLU A 63 -13.41 13.19 -1.20
N ILE A 64 -14.17 12.68 -2.17
CA ILE A 64 -14.88 11.39 -2.02
C ILE A 64 -13.93 10.20 -1.82
N THR A 65 -12.67 10.37 -2.20
CA THR A 65 -11.59 9.39 -2.09
C THR A 65 -10.88 9.41 -0.75
N ARG A 66 -11.07 10.45 0.08
CA ARG A 66 -10.43 10.58 1.39
C ARG A 66 -11.14 9.71 2.43
N GLY A 67 -10.40 8.80 3.05
CA GLY A 67 -10.98 7.81 3.97
C GLY A 67 -12.14 7.04 3.34
N HIS A 68 -12.02 6.66 2.07
CA HIS A 68 -13.15 6.19 1.26
C HIS A 68 -13.80 4.91 1.78
N THR A 69 -13.11 4.14 2.63
CA THR A 69 -13.68 2.94 3.24
C THR A 69 -14.75 3.26 4.29
N GLY A 70 -14.80 4.50 4.76
CA GLY A 70 -15.64 4.89 5.90
C GLY A 70 -15.18 4.31 7.24
N THR A 71 -13.98 3.75 7.30
CA THR A 71 -13.37 3.21 8.51
C THR A 71 -12.31 4.20 9.00
N SER A 72 -12.45 4.70 10.23
CA SER A 72 -11.47 5.62 10.83
C SER A 72 -10.19 4.92 11.26
N ILE A 73 -9.13 5.72 11.47
CA ILE A 73 -7.83 5.25 11.94
C ILE A 73 -8.01 4.50 13.27
N ARG A 74 -8.68 5.13 14.25
CA ARG A 74 -9.00 4.47 15.53
C ARG A 74 -9.72 3.14 15.33
N LYS A 75 -10.78 3.14 14.51
CA LYS A 75 -11.68 1.98 14.35
C LYS A 75 -10.98 0.77 13.77
N TYR A 76 -10.17 0.92 12.70
CA TYR A 76 -9.51 -0.24 12.11
C TYR A 76 -8.48 -0.84 13.07
N ILE A 77 -7.74 0.01 13.80
CA ILE A 77 -6.74 -0.45 14.78
C ILE A 77 -7.42 -1.23 15.91
N GLU A 78 -8.40 -0.62 16.57
CA GLU A 78 -9.05 -1.21 17.75
C GLU A 78 -9.76 -2.53 17.42
N LEU A 79 -10.48 -2.59 16.30
CA LEU A 79 -11.15 -3.83 15.86
C LEU A 79 -10.14 -4.92 15.49
N SER A 80 -9.07 -4.57 14.79
CA SER A 80 -8.04 -5.55 14.40
C SER A 80 -7.36 -6.15 15.62
N VAL A 81 -7.01 -5.32 16.60
CA VAL A 81 -6.38 -5.76 17.84
C VAL A 81 -7.32 -6.62 18.67
N ALA A 82 -8.57 -6.19 18.84
CA ALA A 82 -9.57 -6.96 19.58
C ALA A 82 -9.75 -8.35 18.98
N ARG A 83 -9.93 -8.44 17.65
CA ARG A 83 -10.18 -9.71 16.96
C ARG A 83 -8.94 -10.61 16.91
N ALA A 84 -7.76 -10.03 16.74
CA ALA A 84 -6.50 -10.79 16.78
C ALA A 84 -6.24 -11.39 18.16
N ARG A 85 -6.53 -10.65 19.24
CA ARG A 85 -6.44 -11.17 20.62
C ARG A 85 -7.41 -12.32 20.86
N GLU A 86 -8.66 -12.18 20.42
CA GLU A 86 -9.67 -13.23 20.53
C GLU A 86 -9.24 -14.52 19.82
N LYS A 87 -8.67 -14.40 18.61
CA LYS A 87 -8.23 -15.56 17.82
C LYS A 87 -6.85 -16.11 18.22
N GLY A 88 -6.08 -15.36 19.01
CA GLY A 88 -4.71 -15.72 19.39
C GLY A 88 -3.69 -15.56 18.25
N VAL A 89 -3.93 -14.65 17.32
CA VAL A 89 -3.07 -14.40 16.15
C VAL A 89 -2.14 -13.24 16.44
N ALA A 90 -0.84 -13.44 16.23
CA ALA A 90 0.13 -12.36 16.36
C ALA A 90 0.06 -11.45 15.14
N ILE A 91 -0.23 -10.17 15.37
CA ILE A 91 -0.32 -9.17 14.32
C ILE A 91 0.57 -7.95 14.59
N GLU A 92 0.98 -7.30 13.52
CA GLU A 92 1.50 -5.94 13.48
C GLU A 92 0.43 -5.01 12.90
N VAL A 93 0.20 -3.87 13.53
CA VAL A 93 -0.69 -2.85 12.97
C VAL A 93 0.15 -1.79 12.29
N GLU A 94 -0.20 -1.51 11.04
CA GLU A 94 0.58 -0.64 10.16
C GLU A 94 -0.25 0.54 9.64
N ALA A 95 0.40 1.70 9.58
CA ALA A 95 -0.04 2.89 8.88
C ALA A 95 0.59 2.87 7.48
N ASP A 96 -0.16 2.41 6.49
CA ASP A 96 0.34 2.23 5.13
C ASP A 96 0.26 3.55 4.36
N HIS A 97 1.19 3.80 3.45
CA HIS A 97 1.26 5.02 2.63
C HIS A 97 0.94 6.32 3.40
N VAL A 98 1.69 6.62 4.47
CA VAL A 98 1.71 7.95 5.10
C VAL A 98 2.33 8.92 4.10
N SER A 99 1.48 9.51 3.27
CA SER A 99 1.87 10.22 2.07
C SER A 99 1.86 11.73 2.25
N VAL A 100 2.90 12.40 1.76
CA VAL A 100 2.96 13.86 1.66
C VAL A 100 2.22 14.31 0.41
N THR A 101 0.90 14.08 0.39
CA THR A 101 0.03 14.49 -0.72
C THR A 101 -1.16 15.28 -0.21
N VAL A 102 -1.54 16.33 -0.93
CA VAL A 102 -2.69 17.18 -0.54
C VAL A 102 -4.02 16.62 -1.03
N SER A 103 -4.02 15.77 -2.08
CA SER A 103 -5.22 15.24 -2.71
C SER A 103 -5.21 13.72 -2.77
N SER A 104 -6.21 13.11 -2.13
CA SER A 104 -6.48 11.67 -2.23
C SER A 104 -6.98 11.29 -3.62
N THR A 105 -7.64 12.22 -4.32
CA THR A 105 -8.14 11.99 -5.68
C THR A 105 -7.00 11.92 -6.69
N GLU A 106 -5.98 12.77 -6.59
CA GLU A 106 -4.78 12.63 -7.42
C GLU A 106 -4.04 11.31 -7.15
N ALA A 107 -3.97 10.88 -5.89
CA ALA A 107 -3.41 9.57 -5.56
C ALA A 107 -4.20 8.42 -6.21
N VAL A 108 -5.54 8.49 -6.24
CA VAL A 108 -6.38 7.50 -6.94
C VAL A 108 -6.14 7.52 -8.46
N ARG A 109 -6.08 8.69 -9.09
CA ARG A 109 -5.85 8.80 -10.54
C ARG A 109 -4.53 8.14 -10.95
N ARG A 110 -3.45 8.35 -10.19
CA ARG A 110 -2.14 7.70 -10.42
C ARG A 110 -2.19 6.19 -10.29
N ILE A 111 -2.92 5.68 -9.29
CA ILE A 111 -3.13 4.24 -9.10
C ILE A 111 -3.78 3.58 -10.32
N VAL A 112 -4.59 4.32 -11.06
CA VAL A 112 -5.30 3.86 -12.27
C VAL A 112 -4.50 4.19 -13.55
N GLY A 113 -3.35 4.85 -13.44
CA GLY A 113 -2.46 5.19 -14.57
C GLY A 113 -2.68 6.58 -15.19
N GLY A 114 -3.35 7.50 -14.47
CA GLY A 114 -3.58 8.90 -14.89
C GLY A 114 -3.00 9.96 -13.92
N GLY A 115 -3.21 11.24 -14.23
CA GLY A 115 -2.89 12.39 -13.35
C GLY A 115 -1.50 13.05 -13.59
N PRO A 116 -1.39 14.41 -13.58
CA PRO A 116 -0.11 15.11 -13.69
C PRO A 116 0.67 15.10 -12.37
N GLN A 117 2.00 15.11 -12.46
CA GLN A 117 2.85 15.31 -11.28
C GLN A 117 2.85 16.81 -10.91
N ARG A 118 2.39 17.15 -9.70
CA ARG A 118 2.29 18.55 -9.26
C ARG A 118 3.39 18.87 -8.26
N THR A 119 4.09 19.98 -8.49
CA THR A 119 5.02 20.53 -7.51
C THR A 119 4.25 21.11 -6.32
N LEU A 120 4.45 20.57 -5.12
CA LEU A 120 3.85 21.11 -3.90
C LEU A 120 4.50 22.45 -3.52
N SER A 121 3.68 23.44 -3.16
CA SER A 121 4.14 24.69 -2.54
C SER A 121 4.55 24.47 -1.08
N SER A 122 5.25 25.43 -0.46
CA SER A 122 5.62 25.39 0.95
C SER A 122 4.40 25.29 1.88
N ASP A 123 3.31 25.98 1.51
CA ASP A 123 2.07 26.02 2.29
C ASP A 123 1.31 24.70 2.19
N ASP A 124 1.28 24.11 1.00
CA ASP A 124 0.70 22.78 0.75
C ASP A 124 1.44 21.70 1.55
N LEU A 125 2.78 21.76 1.57
CA LEU A 125 3.60 20.86 2.36
C LEU A 125 3.32 21.00 3.86
N SER A 126 3.19 22.22 4.36
CA SER A 126 2.90 22.47 5.78
C SER A 126 1.53 21.91 6.19
N LYS A 127 0.51 22.09 5.33
CA LYS A 127 -0.83 21.50 5.55
C LYS A 127 -0.80 19.98 5.50
N ALA A 128 -0.08 19.39 4.55
CA ALA A 128 0.08 17.94 4.44
C ALA A 128 0.77 17.37 5.69
N LEU A 129 1.84 18.00 6.17
CA LEU A 129 2.53 17.56 7.39
C LEU A 129 1.66 17.71 8.64
N GLN A 130 0.85 18.78 8.74
CA GLN A 130 -0.10 18.92 9.85
C GLN A 130 -1.17 17.83 9.80
N TYR A 131 -1.71 17.52 8.62
CA TYR A 131 -2.70 16.47 8.46
C TYR A 131 -2.11 15.09 8.81
N ILE A 132 -0.89 14.79 8.34
CA ILE A 132 -0.14 13.58 8.73
C ILE A 132 0.03 13.49 10.25
N ARG A 133 0.33 14.62 10.92
CA ARG A 133 0.41 14.66 12.38
C ARG A 133 -0.92 14.29 13.04
N ASP A 134 -2.04 14.79 12.53
CA ASP A 134 -3.36 14.44 13.07
C ASP A 134 -3.66 12.94 12.89
N GLU A 135 -3.31 12.38 11.73
CA GLU A 135 -3.47 10.94 11.46
C GLU A 135 -2.62 10.07 12.39
N ILE A 136 -1.34 10.40 12.53
CA ILE A 136 -0.42 9.68 13.43
C ILE A 136 -0.86 9.83 14.87
N ARG A 137 -1.34 11.01 15.28
CA ARG A 137 -1.83 11.24 16.65
C ARG A 137 -3.03 10.35 16.97
N GLU A 138 -4.03 10.29 16.10
CA GLU A 138 -5.18 9.38 16.31
C GLU A 138 -4.73 7.91 16.38
N ALA A 139 -3.79 7.50 15.52
CA ALA A 139 -3.22 6.16 15.58
C ALA A 139 -2.49 5.91 16.90
N ALA A 140 -1.69 6.86 17.36
CA ALA A 140 -0.91 6.78 18.60
C ALA A 140 -1.80 6.74 19.85
N GLU A 141 -2.94 7.42 19.84
CA GLU A 141 -3.89 7.37 20.96
C GLU A 141 -4.42 5.95 21.25
N THR A 142 -4.44 5.07 20.23
CA THR A 142 -4.81 3.65 20.40
C THR A 142 -3.73 2.81 21.12
N ARG A 143 -2.50 3.34 21.24
CA ARG A 143 -1.31 2.64 21.77
C ARG A 143 -1.01 1.30 21.11
N SER A 144 -1.50 1.13 19.87
CA SER A 144 -1.54 -0.17 19.19
C SER A 144 -1.05 -0.10 17.75
N ILE A 145 -0.56 1.06 17.29
CA ILE A 145 0.16 1.19 16.01
C ILE A 145 1.63 0.80 16.20
N ASN A 146 2.19 0.02 15.27
CA ASN A 146 3.53 -0.57 15.41
C ASN A 146 4.45 -0.29 14.23
N PHE A 147 3.91 0.11 13.07
CA PHE A 147 4.67 0.18 11.84
C PHE A 147 4.16 1.30 10.93
N PHE A 148 5.07 1.98 10.24
CA PHE A 148 4.74 3.12 9.37
C PHE A 148 5.43 2.99 8.02
N THR A 149 4.66 3.03 6.95
CA THR A 149 5.18 3.15 5.59
C THR A 149 5.11 4.59 5.14
N ILE A 150 6.27 5.22 4.99
CA ILE A 150 6.41 6.60 4.55
C ILE A 150 6.46 6.61 3.03
N ASP A 151 5.56 7.38 2.41
CA ASP A 151 5.48 7.51 0.96
C ASP A 151 5.71 8.95 0.51
N THR A 152 6.82 9.15 -0.20
CA THR A 152 7.22 10.45 -0.75
C THR A 152 7.48 10.37 -2.26
N CYS A 153 6.89 9.40 -2.95
CA CYS A 153 7.05 9.23 -4.41
C CYS A 153 6.62 10.49 -5.17
N ASP A 154 5.62 11.20 -4.66
CA ASP A 154 5.10 12.46 -5.24
C ASP A 154 6.14 13.58 -5.33
N LEU A 155 7.19 13.50 -4.53
CA LEU A 155 8.24 14.50 -4.45
C LEU A 155 9.49 14.13 -5.27
N ILE A 156 9.47 13.02 -6.01
CA ILE A 156 10.53 12.63 -6.93
C ILE A 156 10.45 13.51 -8.18
N ASP A 157 11.54 14.20 -8.52
CA ASP A 157 11.60 15.06 -9.70
C ASP A 157 12.15 14.30 -10.92
N TYR A 158 11.25 13.71 -11.72
CA TYR A 158 11.64 13.00 -12.94
C TYR A 158 12.19 13.93 -14.04
N GLY A 159 11.99 15.24 -13.93
CA GLY A 159 12.60 16.21 -14.84
C GLY A 159 14.13 16.18 -14.78
N ALA A 160 14.71 15.72 -13.67
CA ALA A 160 16.15 15.54 -13.53
C ALA A 160 16.75 14.53 -14.54
N ASP A 161 15.95 13.58 -15.02
CA ASP A 161 16.40 12.59 -16.03
C ASP A 161 16.58 13.22 -17.42
N GLU A 162 15.97 14.38 -17.67
CA GLU A 162 15.95 15.07 -18.97
C GLU A 162 16.97 16.21 -19.07
N LEU A 163 17.64 16.56 -17.96
CA LEU A 163 18.61 17.65 -17.89
C LEU A 163 19.93 17.33 -18.62
N SER A 164 20.46 18.35 -19.30
CA SER A 164 21.84 18.34 -19.81
C SER A 164 22.86 18.25 -18.66
N ASP A 165 24.09 17.84 -18.97
CA ASP A 165 25.13 17.70 -17.96
C ASP A 165 25.49 19.06 -17.32
N GLU A 166 25.50 20.13 -18.11
CA GLU A 166 25.69 21.51 -17.62
C GLU A 166 24.54 21.99 -16.74
N GLU A 167 23.30 21.62 -17.09
CA GLU A 167 22.12 21.93 -16.28
C GLU A 167 22.16 21.18 -14.94
N VAL A 168 22.55 19.90 -14.93
CA VAL A 168 22.75 19.13 -13.71
C VAL A 168 23.78 19.80 -12.80
N ASP A 169 24.93 20.20 -13.33
CA ASP A 169 25.98 20.85 -12.54
C ASP A 169 25.55 22.21 -11.97
N THR A 170 24.78 22.97 -12.75
CA THR A 170 24.27 24.29 -12.35
C THR A 170 23.21 24.13 -11.27
N LEU A 171 22.18 23.32 -11.53
CA LEU A 171 21.08 23.09 -10.59
C LEU A 171 21.58 22.42 -9.30
N PHE A 172 22.49 21.46 -9.41
CA PHE A 172 23.05 20.82 -8.21
C PHE A 172 23.76 21.84 -7.32
N ARG A 173 24.54 22.75 -7.90
CA ARG A 173 25.23 23.81 -7.16
C ARG A 173 24.26 24.79 -6.52
N ASP A 174 23.20 25.18 -7.24
CA ASP A 174 22.26 26.20 -6.79
C ASP A 174 21.28 25.68 -5.74
N TYR A 175 20.83 24.43 -5.87
CA TYR A 175 19.76 23.85 -5.02
C TYR A 175 20.27 22.96 -3.89
N ILE A 176 21.35 22.19 -4.12
CA ILE A 176 21.91 21.29 -3.11
C ILE A 176 23.16 21.91 -2.48
N GLY A 177 24.08 22.42 -3.30
CA GLY A 177 25.27 23.19 -2.90
C GLY A 177 26.33 22.43 -2.10
N ASP A 178 25.97 21.32 -1.44
CA ASP A 178 26.86 20.47 -0.67
C ASP A 178 27.51 19.42 -1.58
N SER A 179 28.72 19.70 -2.07
CA SER A 179 29.50 18.75 -2.88
C SER A 179 29.93 17.51 -2.10
N SER A 180 29.85 17.51 -0.76
CA SER A 180 30.22 16.33 0.04
C SER A 180 29.29 15.14 -0.19
N ILE A 181 28.05 15.38 -0.64
CA ILE A 181 27.12 14.30 -1.03
C ILE A 181 27.70 13.47 -2.16
N VAL A 182 28.29 14.11 -3.19
CA VAL A 182 28.87 13.45 -4.37
C VAL A 182 29.97 12.50 -3.94
N GLY A 183 30.85 12.96 -3.03
CA GLY A 183 31.97 12.17 -2.53
C GLY A 183 31.56 10.83 -1.91
N ARG A 184 30.36 10.76 -1.30
CA ARG A 184 29.81 9.50 -0.73
C ARG A 184 29.48 8.45 -1.79
N TYR A 185 29.18 8.88 -3.01
CA TYR A 185 28.74 8.01 -4.10
C TYR A 185 29.86 7.68 -5.09
N THR A 186 30.76 8.62 -5.37
CA THR A 186 31.88 8.39 -6.31
C THR A 186 32.88 7.36 -5.80
N SER A 187 32.91 7.07 -4.49
CA SER A 187 33.69 5.99 -3.91
C SER A 187 33.02 4.62 -3.98
N VAL A 188 31.75 4.55 -4.38
CA VAL A 188 31.01 3.28 -4.48
C VAL A 188 31.44 2.53 -5.73
N ASP A 189 32.00 1.35 -5.52
CA ASP A 189 32.35 0.40 -6.57
C ASP A 189 32.18 -1.02 -5.99
N VAL A 190 30.95 -1.54 -6.08
CA VAL A 190 30.54 -2.81 -5.45
C VAL A 190 30.04 -3.78 -6.52
N ASP A 191 30.60 -4.99 -6.56
CA ASP A 191 30.09 -6.09 -7.38
C ASP A 191 29.04 -6.91 -6.61
N LEU A 192 27.83 -6.97 -7.15
CA LEU A 192 26.66 -7.65 -6.59
C LEU A 192 26.29 -8.85 -7.46
N GLU A 193 27.19 -9.83 -7.53
CA GLU A 193 27.02 -11.09 -8.27
C GLU A 193 26.63 -10.87 -9.74
N GLY A 194 27.40 -10.06 -10.47
CA GLY A 194 27.19 -9.78 -11.89
C GLY A 194 26.55 -8.43 -12.18
N PHE A 195 26.12 -7.70 -11.15
CA PHE A 195 25.77 -6.28 -11.25
C PHE A 195 26.80 -5.42 -10.52
N ARG A 196 27.58 -4.62 -11.25
CA ARG A 196 28.55 -3.68 -10.66
C ARG A 196 27.89 -2.32 -10.41
N LEU A 197 27.63 -2.02 -9.14
CA LEU A 197 27.09 -0.74 -8.70
C LEU A 197 28.23 0.30 -8.60
N LYS A 198 28.13 1.34 -9.42
CA LYS A 198 29.08 2.46 -9.46
C LYS A 198 28.38 3.75 -9.86
N PHE A 199 28.91 4.88 -9.39
CA PHE A 199 28.43 6.21 -9.73
C PHE A 199 29.56 7.01 -10.40
N SER A 200 29.25 7.68 -11.50
CA SER A 200 30.00 8.88 -11.88
C SER A 200 29.58 10.06 -10.99
N GLU A 201 30.39 11.12 -10.99
CA GLU A 201 30.02 12.37 -10.31
C GLU A 201 28.69 12.92 -10.84
N LEU A 202 28.50 12.87 -12.16
CA LEU A 202 27.28 13.32 -12.81
C LEU A 202 26.07 12.45 -12.42
N ASP A 203 26.21 11.12 -12.35
CA ASP A 203 25.14 10.23 -11.88
C ASP A 203 24.73 10.60 -10.45
N ALA A 204 25.69 10.83 -9.56
CA ALA A 204 25.42 11.19 -8.17
C ALA A 204 24.65 12.52 -8.07
N LYS A 205 25.06 13.54 -8.84
CA LYS A 205 24.36 14.84 -8.88
C LYS A 205 22.94 14.71 -9.42
N ARG A 206 22.75 13.97 -10.52
CA ARG A 206 21.44 13.77 -11.16
C ARG A 206 20.47 13.03 -10.24
N VAL A 207 20.92 11.93 -9.62
CA VAL A 207 20.11 11.18 -8.64
C VAL A 207 19.80 12.04 -7.42
N ALA A 208 20.75 12.85 -6.95
CA ALA A 208 20.51 13.77 -5.84
C ALA A 208 19.43 14.80 -6.19
N LEU A 209 19.52 15.47 -7.35
CA LEU A 209 18.49 16.41 -7.81
C LEU A 209 17.10 15.77 -7.89
N LYS A 210 17.04 14.53 -8.40
CA LYS A 210 15.80 13.75 -8.52
C LYS A 210 15.15 13.43 -7.17
N LEU A 211 15.94 13.09 -6.15
CA LEU A 211 15.44 12.45 -4.92
C LEU A 211 15.54 13.31 -3.66
N TYR A 212 16.29 14.41 -3.66
CA TYR A 212 16.61 15.18 -2.46
C TYR A 212 15.37 15.62 -1.68
N ARG A 213 14.38 16.22 -2.38
CA ARG A 213 13.13 16.69 -1.77
C ARG A 213 12.32 15.55 -1.15
N SER A 214 12.30 14.39 -1.81
CA SER A 214 11.62 13.19 -1.33
C SER A 214 12.25 12.72 -0.01
N ILE A 215 13.58 12.66 0.05
CA ILE A 215 14.33 12.24 1.25
C ILE A 215 14.17 13.23 2.41
N GLU A 216 14.18 14.55 2.14
CA GLU A 216 13.90 15.55 3.18
C GLU A 216 12.49 15.37 3.77
N ALA A 217 11.50 15.05 2.93
CA ALA A 217 10.15 14.79 3.38
C ALA A 217 10.06 13.50 4.21
N VAL A 218 10.80 12.44 3.84
CA VAL A 218 10.92 11.22 4.64
C VAL A 218 11.38 11.55 6.06
N GLU A 219 12.43 12.37 6.19
CA GLU A 219 12.95 12.77 7.49
C GLU A 219 11.92 13.58 8.31
N ARG A 220 11.20 14.52 7.67
CA ARG A 220 10.17 15.32 8.34
C ARG A 220 9.02 14.45 8.84
N VAL A 221 8.53 13.51 8.03
CA VAL A 221 7.47 12.58 8.43
C VAL A 221 7.95 11.66 9.56
N TYR A 222 9.16 11.10 9.45
CA TYR A 222 9.75 10.28 10.51
C TYR A 222 9.86 11.03 11.85
N ARG A 223 10.25 12.31 11.83
CA ARG A 223 10.27 13.15 13.04
C ARG A 223 8.89 13.29 13.66
N ILE A 224 7.84 13.52 12.87
CA ILE A 224 6.45 13.56 13.36
C ILE A 224 6.06 12.23 14.01
N ILE A 225 6.34 11.10 13.34
CA ILE A 225 6.07 9.76 13.89
C ILE A 225 6.75 9.61 15.25
N LYS A 226 8.05 9.92 15.33
CA LYS A 226 8.85 9.79 16.56
C LYS A 226 8.34 10.69 17.70
N GLU A 227 7.81 11.87 17.38
CA GLU A 227 7.23 12.79 18.37
C GLU A 227 5.91 12.26 18.95
N GLU A 228 5.03 11.73 18.09
CA GLU A 228 3.69 11.29 18.50
C GLU A 228 3.68 9.82 19.02
N VAL A 229 4.69 9.01 18.66
CA VAL A 229 4.79 7.57 18.96
C VAL A 229 6.03 7.29 19.85
N PRO A 230 5.91 7.39 21.18
CA PRO A 230 7.06 7.27 22.11
C PRO A 230 7.49 5.82 22.43
N TRP A 231 7.02 4.83 21.67
CA TRP A 231 7.43 3.42 21.80
C TRP A 231 8.17 2.94 20.56
N GLU A 232 8.66 1.71 20.58
CA GLU A 232 9.36 1.09 19.46
C GLU A 232 8.39 0.81 18.30
N PHE A 233 8.77 1.23 17.09
CA PHE A 233 8.00 1.03 15.87
C PHE A 233 8.94 0.73 14.68
N GLY A 234 8.40 0.07 13.67
CA GLY A 234 9.08 -0.17 12.40
C GLY A 234 8.80 0.92 11.37
N VAL A 235 9.74 1.07 10.43
CA VAL A 235 9.64 2.03 9.32
C VAL A 235 9.87 1.30 8.01
N GLU A 236 9.03 1.60 7.03
CA GLU A 236 9.26 1.26 5.63
C GLU A 236 9.25 2.51 4.76
N ILE A 237 10.07 2.51 3.72
CA ILE A 237 10.06 3.54 2.69
C ILE A 237 9.37 2.97 1.44
N ALA A 238 8.25 3.57 1.04
CA ALA A 238 7.62 3.26 -0.23
C ALA A 238 8.38 3.92 -1.38
N PHE A 239 8.69 3.15 -2.41
CA PHE A 239 9.40 3.58 -3.61
C PHE A 239 8.91 2.82 -4.86
N ASP A 240 7.64 2.36 -4.80
CA ASP A 240 7.02 1.53 -5.82
C ASP A 240 6.11 2.32 -6.78
N GLU A 241 5.63 3.49 -6.36
CA GLU A 241 4.75 4.36 -7.16
C GLU A 241 5.52 5.22 -8.18
N THR A 242 6.54 4.65 -8.82
CA THR A 242 7.36 5.29 -9.85
C THR A 242 6.90 4.89 -11.27
N PRO A 243 7.04 5.75 -12.31
CA PRO A 243 6.60 5.43 -13.67
C PRO A 243 7.32 4.24 -14.32
N LYS A 244 8.54 3.93 -13.85
CA LYS A 244 9.40 2.86 -14.34
C LYS A 244 9.96 2.09 -13.17
N THR A 245 10.41 0.87 -13.41
CA THR A 245 11.08 0.08 -12.38
C THR A 245 12.33 0.78 -11.87
N THR A 246 12.60 0.64 -10.58
CA THR A 246 13.62 1.40 -9.86
C THR A 246 15.03 1.20 -10.44
N ASP A 247 15.78 2.28 -10.68
CA ASP A 247 17.22 2.17 -10.99
C ASP A 247 17.97 1.70 -9.71
N PRO A 248 18.83 0.65 -9.79
CA PRO A 248 19.63 0.20 -8.64
C PRO A 248 20.44 1.32 -7.95
N ARG A 249 20.90 2.33 -8.69
CA ARG A 249 21.61 3.50 -8.16
C ARG A 249 20.69 4.41 -7.35
N GLU A 250 19.45 4.60 -7.80
CA GLU A 250 18.43 5.33 -7.04
C GLU A 250 18.09 4.59 -5.74
N LEU A 251 17.92 3.27 -5.80
CA LEU A 251 17.68 2.45 -4.61
C LEU A 251 18.81 2.59 -3.59
N PHE A 252 20.07 2.44 -4.03
CA PHE A 252 21.23 2.63 -3.15
C PHE A 252 21.27 4.04 -2.55
N PHE A 253 21.00 5.07 -3.37
CA PHE A 253 21.00 6.45 -2.93
C PHE A 253 19.97 6.70 -1.81
N VAL A 254 18.71 6.24 -2.00
CA VAL A 254 17.67 6.35 -0.97
C VAL A 254 18.13 5.69 0.34
N LEU A 255 18.62 4.45 0.27
CA LEU A 255 19.04 3.69 1.44
C LEU A 255 20.23 4.33 2.17
N GLN A 256 21.22 4.83 1.43
CA GLN A 256 22.37 5.54 1.98
C GLN A 256 21.95 6.85 2.65
N GLU A 257 21.05 7.62 2.03
CA GLU A 257 20.60 8.90 2.56
C GLU A 257 19.72 8.75 3.81
N VAL A 258 18.79 7.79 3.85
CA VAL A 258 17.98 7.55 5.07
C VAL A 258 18.84 6.98 6.20
N THR A 259 19.80 6.11 5.90
CA THR A 259 20.73 5.54 6.88
C THR A 259 21.63 6.61 7.48
N SER A 260 22.21 7.49 6.65
CA SER A 260 23.08 8.57 7.12
C SER A 260 22.35 9.62 7.98
N ARG A 261 21.02 9.75 7.82
CA ARG A 261 20.14 10.56 8.68
C ARG A 261 19.71 9.84 9.97
N GLY A 262 20.13 8.59 10.18
CA GLY A 262 19.79 7.80 11.37
C GLY A 262 18.33 7.35 11.42
N ILE A 263 17.68 7.18 10.26
CA ILE A 263 16.32 6.64 10.17
C ILE A 263 16.41 5.10 10.16
N PRO A 264 15.85 4.40 11.17
CA PRO A 264 15.94 2.95 11.31
C PRO A 264 14.91 2.26 10.41
N VAL A 265 15.25 2.14 9.12
CA VAL A 265 14.38 1.48 8.14
C VAL A 265 14.48 -0.04 8.29
N ASP A 266 13.32 -0.70 8.29
CA ASP A 266 13.21 -2.16 8.29
C ASP A 266 13.03 -2.72 6.88
N PHE A 267 12.17 -2.05 6.11
CA PHE A 267 11.80 -2.48 4.77
C PHE A 267 11.87 -1.32 3.76
N ILE A 268 12.13 -1.65 2.49
CA ILE A 268 11.98 -0.73 1.36
C ILE A 268 11.14 -1.39 0.27
N ALA A 269 10.21 -0.64 -0.32
CA ALA A 269 9.35 -1.14 -1.38
C ALA A 269 9.71 -0.54 -2.74
N PRO A 270 10.71 -1.06 -3.48
CA PRO A 270 11.04 -0.56 -4.82
C PRO A 270 10.02 -1.02 -5.88
N ASN A 271 9.95 -0.28 -6.99
CA ASN A 271 9.16 -0.70 -8.15
C ASN A 271 9.85 -1.84 -8.90
N VAL A 272 9.32 -3.05 -8.75
CA VAL A 272 9.79 -4.27 -9.43
C VAL A 272 9.07 -4.57 -10.76
N GLY A 273 8.14 -3.70 -11.18
CA GLY A 273 7.30 -3.89 -12.36
C GLY A 273 5.90 -4.43 -12.03
N PHE A 274 5.50 -4.44 -10.76
CA PHE A 274 4.15 -4.81 -10.36
C PHE A 274 3.19 -3.65 -10.58
N LYS A 275 2.14 -3.88 -11.38
CA LYS A 275 1.02 -2.95 -11.56
C LYS A 275 -0.13 -3.29 -10.62
N LYS A 276 -0.90 -2.30 -10.17
CA LYS A 276 -2.03 -2.53 -9.25
C LYS A 276 -3.14 -3.32 -9.96
N ARG A 277 -3.59 -4.42 -9.35
CA ARG A 277 -4.71 -5.25 -9.84
C ARG A 277 -4.47 -5.91 -11.20
N GLU A 278 -3.22 -6.13 -11.57
CA GLU A 278 -2.84 -6.85 -12.79
C GLU A 278 -1.88 -7.98 -12.43
N ASP A 279 -1.93 -9.08 -13.18
CA ASP A 279 -0.87 -10.08 -13.10
C ASP A 279 0.42 -9.51 -13.67
N TYR A 280 1.56 -10.05 -13.25
CA TYR A 280 2.84 -9.66 -13.82
C TYR A 280 2.97 -10.24 -15.23
N GLU A 281 3.08 -9.37 -16.22
CA GLU A 281 3.17 -9.72 -17.64
C GLU A 281 4.62 -9.84 -18.15
N GLY A 282 5.60 -9.49 -17.31
CA GLY A 282 7.01 -9.55 -17.68
C GLY A 282 7.61 -10.96 -17.60
N ASP A 283 8.86 -11.07 -18.06
CA ASP A 283 9.62 -12.32 -17.92
C ASP A 283 10.04 -12.57 -16.45
N LEU A 284 9.98 -13.84 -16.04
CA LEU A 284 10.25 -14.27 -14.66
C LEU A 284 11.75 -14.29 -14.35
N GLU A 285 12.63 -14.59 -15.31
CA GLU A 285 14.09 -14.52 -15.10
C GLU A 285 14.55 -13.08 -14.92
N GLY A 286 13.97 -12.16 -15.70
CA GLY A 286 14.16 -10.71 -15.57
C GLY A 286 13.60 -10.16 -14.24
N LEU A 287 12.48 -10.69 -13.74
CA LEU A 287 11.98 -10.36 -12.41
C LEU A 287 12.96 -10.86 -11.32
N TYR A 288 13.35 -12.13 -11.39
CA TYR A 288 14.28 -12.74 -10.44
C TYR A 288 15.58 -11.95 -10.35
N SER A 289 16.23 -11.66 -11.49
CA SER A 289 17.51 -10.97 -11.54
C SER A 289 17.43 -9.56 -10.95
N ARG A 290 16.34 -8.85 -11.23
CA ARG A 290 16.07 -7.50 -10.70
C ARG A 290 15.86 -7.52 -9.19
N VAL A 291 14.97 -8.40 -8.71
CA VAL A 291 14.70 -8.55 -7.28
C VAL A 291 15.94 -8.99 -6.52
N LYS A 292 16.75 -9.89 -7.09
CA LYS A 292 18.01 -10.33 -6.49
C LYS A 292 18.97 -9.15 -6.34
N THR A 293 19.09 -8.31 -7.37
CA THR A 293 19.89 -7.09 -7.31
C THR A 293 19.40 -6.15 -6.21
N TYR A 294 18.10 -5.87 -6.15
CA TYR A 294 17.53 -5.00 -5.11
C TYR A 294 17.71 -5.56 -3.70
N SER A 295 17.56 -6.87 -3.53
CA SER A 295 17.75 -7.57 -2.25
C SER A 295 19.20 -7.43 -1.77
N LYS A 296 20.18 -7.62 -2.68
CA LYS A 296 21.60 -7.47 -2.37
C LYS A 296 21.96 -6.03 -2.01
N ILE A 297 21.43 -5.04 -2.73
CA ILE A 297 21.62 -3.61 -2.39
C ILE A 297 21.04 -3.30 -1.01
N SER A 298 19.79 -3.71 -0.74
CA SER A 298 19.11 -3.44 0.53
C SER A 298 19.82 -4.12 1.72
N SER A 299 20.37 -5.32 1.48
CA SER A 299 21.13 -6.07 2.48
C SER A 299 22.42 -5.38 2.93
N LEU A 300 23.03 -4.52 2.12
CA LEU A 300 24.19 -3.70 2.54
C LEU A 300 23.86 -2.79 3.73
N PHE A 301 22.58 -2.43 3.88
CA PHE A 301 22.05 -1.59 4.95
C PHE A 301 21.30 -2.42 6.01
N GLY A 302 21.29 -3.75 5.87
CA GLY A 302 20.49 -4.65 6.69
C GLY A 302 18.98 -4.44 6.52
N ILE A 303 18.52 -3.89 5.40
CA ILE A 303 17.10 -3.60 5.10
C ILE A 303 16.54 -4.71 4.21
N LEU A 304 15.28 -5.11 4.44
CA LEU A 304 14.59 -6.12 3.62
C LEU A 304 13.70 -5.49 2.55
N LEU A 305 13.35 -6.28 1.53
CA LEU A 305 12.39 -5.82 0.52
C LEU A 305 10.95 -5.97 1.01
N SER A 306 10.10 -5.04 0.56
CA SER A 306 8.65 -5.13 0.66
C SER A 306 8.04 -5.04 -0.73
N PHE A 307 7.08 -5.91 -1.04
CA PHE A 307 6.41 -5.92 -2.34
C PHE A 307 5.02 -5.34 -2.20
N HIS A 308 4.84 -4.16 -2.78
CA HIS A 308 3.55 -3.49 -2.90
C HIS A 308 2.82 -3.94 -4.16
N SER A 309 1.54 -3.56 -4.26
CA SER A 309 0.70 -3.88 -5.42
C SER A 309 0.63 -5.40 -5.70
N GLY A 310 0.69 -6.21 -4.64
CA GLY A 310 0.78 -7.66 -4.73
C GLY A 310 -0.50 -8.39 -5.15
N SER A 311 -1.56 -7.66 -5.50
CA SER A 311 -2.80 -8.24 -6.03
C SER A 311 -2.77 -8.27 -7.56
N GLY A 312 -3.32 -9.35 -8.12
CA GLY A 312 -3.26 -9.70 -9.53
C GLY A 312 -4.51 -9.31 -10.30
N SER A 313 -4.69 -9.91 -11.48
CA SER A 313 -5.83 -9.72 -12.38
C SER A 313 -7.17 -10.24 -11.83
N SER A 314 -7.15 -10.99 -10.74
CA SER A 314 -8.34 -11.41 -9.98
C SER A 314 -7.96 -11.72 -8.53
N PRO A 315 -8.94 -11.93 -7.63
CA PRO A 315 -8.62 -12.40 -6.28
C PRO A 315 -7.87 -13.72 -6.23
N PHE A 316 -7.97 -14.53 -7.28
CA PHE A 316 -7.41 -15.89 -7.32
C PHE A 316 -6.10 -16.01 -8.11
N SER A 317 -5.72 -14.98 -8.87
CA SER A 317 -4.52 -15.03 -9.71
C SER A 317 -3.23 -14.72 -8.94
N MET A 318 -3.35 -14.21 -7.71
CA MET A 318 -2.24 -13.74 -6.88
C MET A 318 -1.45 -12.63 -7.57
N LYS A 319 -0.38 -12.95 -8.30
CA LYS A 319 0.32 -12.02 -9.18
C LYS A 319 0.66 -12.65 -10.55
N GLY A 320 0.05 -13.77 -10.86
CA GLY A 320 0.38 -14.60 -12.00
C GLY A 320 1.27 -15.80 -11.63
N PRO A 321 1.27 -16.87 -12.45
CA PRO A 321 2.05 -18.07 -12.18
C PRO A 321 3.55 -17.80 -12.04
N GLY A 322 4.20 -18.45 -11.08
CA GLY A 322 5.66 -18.41 -10.90
C GLY A 322 6.21 -17.15 -10.20
N VAL A 323 5.46 -16.06 -10.12
CA VAL A 323 5.92 -14.79 -9.52
C VAL A 323 6.33 -14.95 -8.05
N HIS A 324 5.51 -15.61 -7.24
CA HIS A 324 5.83 -15.81 -5.81
C HIS A 324 7.08 -16.68 -5.62
N ASN A 325 7.32 -17.66 -6.50
CA ASN A 325 8.55 -18.44 -6.47
C ASN A 325 9.76 -17.58 -6.85
N ALA A 326 9.66 -16.79 -7.93
CA ALA A 326 10.75 -15.92 -8.38
C ALA A 326 11.17 -14.91 -7.30
N ILE A 327 10.21 -14.23 -6.66
CA ILE A 327 10.55 -13.27 -5.59
C ILE A 327 11.06 -13.98 -4.34
N ARG A 328 10.51 -15.15 -3.97
CA ARG A 328 10.97 -15.91 -2.80
C ARG A 328 12.39 -16.41 -2.98
N GLU A 329 12.72 -16.95 -4.15
CA GLU A 329 14.08 -17.41 -4.44
C GLU A 329 15.07 -16.24 -4.51
N ALA A 330 14.70 -15.12 -5.12
CA ALA A 330 15.57 -13.94 -5.25
C ALA A 330 15.86 -13.24 -3.90
N THR A 331 14.98 -13.42 -2.91
CA THR A 331 15.08 -12.80 -1.57
C THR A 331 15.40 -13.81 -0.47
N GLU A 332 15.58 -15.08 -0.81
CA GLU A 332 15.75 -16.18 0.16
C GLU A 332 14.58 -16.27 1.17
N GLY A 333 13.38 -15.83 0.76
CA GLY A 333 12.19 -15.76 1.61
C GLY A 333 12.17 -14.58 2.59
N LEU A 334 13.15 -13.67 2.52
CA LEU A 334 13.29 -12.56 3.47
C LEU A 334 12.65 -11.26 2.95
N PHE A 335 11.32 -11.20 2.98
CA PHE A 335 10.58 -10.04 2.48
C PHE A 335 9.20 -9.86 3.14
N LYS A 336 8.65 -8.66 3.01
CA LYS A 336 7.26 -8.32 3.34
C LYS A 336 6.42 -8.27 2.06
N TYR A 337 5.15 -8.66 2.13
CA TYR A 337 4.26 -8.64 0.95
C TYR A 337 2.94 -7.96 1.30
N LYS A 338 2.48 -7.01 0.48
CA LYS A 338 1.27 -6.22 0.75
C LYS A 338 0.16 -6.44 -0.27
N VAL A 339 -1.04 -6.69 0.24
CA VAL A 339 -2.30 -6.73 -0.52
C VAL A 339 -3.40 -5.98 0.23
N SER A 340 -4.29 -5.27 -0.45
CA SER A 340 -5.40 -4.56 0.22
C SER A 340 -6.74 -4.73 -0.50
N GLY A 341 -6.84 -4.21 -1.73
CA GLY A 341 -8.13 -4.18 -2.46
C GLY A 341 -8.70 -5.54 -2.83
N VAL A 342 -7.89 -6.61 -2.78
CA VAL A 342 -8.27 -7.97 -3.21
C VAL A 342 -9.42 -8.57 -2.41
N TYR A 343 -9.53 -8.26 -1.12
CA TYR A 343 -10.61 -8.79 -0.27
C TYR A 343 -11.96 -8.14 -0.57
N PHE A 344 -11.95 -6.85 -0.90
CA PHE A 344 -13.16 -6.17 -1.36
C PHE A 344 -13.59 -6.64 -2.76
N GLU A 345 -12.63 -6.87 -3.65
CA GLU A 345 -12.89 -7.48 -4.96
C GLU A 345 -13.51 -8.88 -4.81
N LEU A 346 -12.96 -9.72 -3.93
CA LEU A 346 -13.53 -11.03 -3.61
C LEU A 346 -14.97 -10.90 -3.06
N LEU A 347 -15.21 -9.99 -2.12
CA LEU A 347 -16.55 -9.75 -1.57
C LEU A 347 -17.56 -9.41 -2.67
N VAL A 348 -17.21 -8.49 -3.57
CA VAL A 348 -18.04 -8.12 -4.73
C VAL A 348 -18.33 -9.35 -5.60
N HIS A 349 -17.32 -10.16 -5.91
CA HIS A 349 -17.52 -11.39 -6.69
C HIS A 349 -18.50 -12.35 -5.99
N LEU A 350 -18.35 -12.55 -4.69
CA LEU A 350 -19.25 -13.42 -3.90
C LEU A 350 -20.68 -12.89 -3.90
N MET A 351 -20.88 -11.59 -3.71
CA MET A 351 -22.21 -10.99 -3.76
C MET A 351 -22.84 -11.12 -5.15
N SER A 352 -22.06 -10.93 -6.22
CA SER A 352 -22.53 -11.04 -7.60
C SER A 352 -22.98 -12.46 -7.97
N ALA A 353 -22.38 -13.49 -7.36
CA ALA A 353 -22.66 -14.89 -7.64
C ALA A 353 -23.52 -15.58 -6.57
N HIS A 354 -23.97 -14.86 -5.53
CA HIS A 354 -24.65 -15.46 -4.40
C HIS A 354 -26.04 -16.02 -4.77
N SER A 355 -26.48 -17.08 -4.09
CA SER A 355 -27.81 -17.68 -4.30
C SER A 355 -28.95 -16.89 -3.64
N SER A 356 -28.69 -16.24 -2.49
CA SER A 356 -29.68 -15.40 -1.78
C SER A 356 -30.19 -14.26 -2.68
N PRO A 357 -31.51 -14.19 -2.95
CA PRO A 357 -32.09 -13.08 -3.72
C PRO A 357 -31.90 -11.72 -3.06
N ARG A 358 -31.81 -11.64 -1.72
CA ARG A 358 -31.57 -10.38 -1.00
C ARG A 358 -30.17 -9.86 -1.29
N VAL A 359 -29.15 -10.70 -1.14
CA VAL A 359 -27.75 -10.37 -1.44
C VAL A 359 -27.59 -9.97 -2.91
N ARG A 360 -28.19 -10.75 -3.82
CA ARG A 360 -28.18 -10.46 -5.26
C ARG A 360 -28.81 -9.11 -5.58
N ARG A 361 -30.02 -8.83 -5.11
CA ARG A 361 -30.68 -7.53 -5.35
C ARG A 361 -29.84 -6.37 -4.83
N PHE A 362 -29.27 -6.50 -3.63
CA PHE A 362 -28.43 -5.44 -3.07
C PHE A 362 -27.14 -5.22 -3.89
N PHE A 363 -26.48 -6.29 -4.36
CA PHE A 363 -25.34 -6.18 -5.28
C PHE A 363 -25.73 -5.44 -6.56
N GLU A 364 -26.90 -5.77 -7.11
CA GLU A 364 -27.40 -5.16 -8.34
C GLU A 364 -27.64 -3.66 -8.14
N GLU A 365 -28.28 -3.25 -7.05
CA GLU A 365 -28.47 -1.83 -6.69
C GLU A 365 -27.13 -1.10 -6.49
N MET A 366 -26.20 -1.70 -5.73
CA MET A 366 -24.85 -1.17 -5.55
C MET A 366 -24.14 -0.95 -6.89
N TYR A 367 -24.24 -1.93 -7.79
CA TYR A 367 -23.60 -1.86 -9.11
C TYR A 367 -24.13 -0.70 -9.95
N GLU A 368 -25.46 -0.56 -10.03
CA GLU A 368 -26.09 0.54 -10.78
C GLU A 368 -25.76 1.91 -10.17
N ASP A 369 -25.72 2.01 -8.84
CA ASP A 369 -25.39 3.27 -8.13
C ASP A 369 -23.93 3.70 -8.39
N ILE A 370 -22.98 2.75 -8.41
CA ILE A 370 -21.58 3.01 -8.75
C ILE A 370 -21.48 3.48 -10.21
N LEU A 371 -22.07 2.75 -11.16
CA LEU A 371 -22.03 3.14 -12.57
C LEU A 371 -22.65 4.52 -12.80
N SER A 372 -23.81 4.78 -12.20
CA SER A 372 -24.49 6.07 -12.29
C SER A 372 -23.63 7.19 -11.70
N PHE A 373 -22.89 6.92 -10.63
CA PHE A 373 -21.95 7.89 -10.07
C PHE A 373 -20.79 8.17 -11.03
N LEU A 374 -20.14 7.13 -11.56
CA LEU A 374 -19.01 7.25 -12.49
C LEU A 374 -19.43 7.95 -13.79
N GLU A 375 -20.60 7.64 -14.32
CA GLU A 375 -21.19 8.32 -15.47
C GLU A 375 -21.28 9.83 -15.23
N ARG A 376 -21.81 10.25 -14.07
CA ARG A 376 -21.87 11.67 -13.71
C ARG A 376 -20.48 12.28 -13.62
N GLN A 377 -19.48 11.57 -13.08
CA GLN A 377 -18.10 12.06 -13.05
C GLN A 377 -17.57 12.31 -14.47
N VAL A 378 -17.83 11.41 -15.42
CA VAL A 378 -17.42 11.57 -16.83
C VAL A 378 -18.17 12.73 -17.49
N GLN A 379 -19.50 12.74 -17.42
CA GLN A 379 -20.34 13.73 -18.11
C GLN A 379 -20.12 15.16 -17.62
N SER A 380 -19.97 15.34 -16.30
CA SER A 380 -19.80 16.67 -15.69
C SER A 380 -18.34 17.08 -15.52
N ARG A 381 -17.39 16.22 -15.91
CA ARG A 381 -15.97 16.35 -15.56
C ARG A 381 -15.77 16.61 -14.06
N GLY A 382 -16.42 15.76 -13.26
CA GLY A 382 -16.45 15.85 -11.80
C GLY A 382 -15.09 15.59 -11.14
N GLU A 383 -15.09 15.52 -9.81
CA GLU A 383 -13.88 15.34 -8.99
C GLU A 383 -13.01 14.16 -9.45
N LEU A 384 -13.58 13.01 -9.84
CA LEU A 384 -12.78 11.85 -10.27
C LEU A 384 -12.37 11.88 -11.75
N TYR A 385 -12.82 12.86 -12.54
CA TYR A 385 -12.62 12.84 -13.99
C TYR A 385 -11.15 12.93 -14.40
N ASP A 386 -10.71 11.97 -15.20
CA ASP A 386 -9.58 12.09 -16.09
C ASP A 386 -9.86 11.31 -17.39
N ARG A 387 -8.92 11.39 -18.36
CA ARG A 387 -9.06 10.66 -19.63
C ARG A 387 -9.06 9.14 -19.45
N THR A 388 -8.43 8.65 -18.39
CA THR A 388 -8.36 7.22 -18.09
C THR A 388 -9.72 6.71 -17.64
N LEU A 389 -10.40 7.39 -16.71
CA LEU A 389 -11.76 7.07 -16.28
C LEU A 389 -12.74 7.10 -17.47
N GLU A 390 -12.66 8.13 -18.31
CA GLU A 390 -13.49 8.24 -19.52
C GLU A 390 -13.31 7.03 -20.44
N SER A 391 -12.06 6.68 -20.75
CA SER A 391 -11.73 5.52 -21.60
C SER A 391 -12.21 4.20 -21.00
N LEU A 392 -11.97 3.98 -19.69
CA LEU A 392 -12.41 2.78 -18.99
C LEU A 392 -13.94 2.69 -18.93
N TYR A 393 -14.63 3.82 -18.80
CA TYR A 393 -16.09 3.88 -18.78
C TYR A 393 -16.69 3.52 -20.14
N GLU A 394 -16.17 4.10 -21.23
CA GLU A 394 -16.60 3.76 -22.59
C GLU A 394 -16.34 2.29 -22.94
N GLU A 395 -15.18 1.75 -22.56
CA GLU A 395 -14.87 0.34 -22.74
C GLU A 395 -15.84 -0.55 -21.96
N HIS A 396 -16.13 -0.21 -20.70
CA HIS A 396 -17.07 -0.95 -19.87
C HIS A 396 -18.49 -1.00 -20.50
N LEU A 397 -18.98 0.13 -21.04
CA LEU A 397 -20.26 0.18 -21.73
C LEU A 397 -20.27 -0.71 -22.98
N ARG A 398 -19.19 -0.67 -23.78
CA ARG A 398 -19.03 -1.51 -24.98
C ARG A 398 -19.04 -3.01 -24.62
N LEU A 399 -18.29 -3.40 -23.59
CA LEU A 399 -18.25 -4.78 -23.11
C LEU A 399 -19.61 -5.23 -22.56
N SER A 400 -20.35 -4.33 -21.91
CA SER A 400 -21.67 -4.65 -21.36
C SER A 400 -22.70 -4.98 -22.44
N GLN A 401 -22.52 -4.48 -23.67
CA GLN A 401 -23.38 -4.81 -24.81
C GLN A 401 -23.13 -6.24 -25.34
N SER A 402 -21.89 -6.73 -25.29
CA SER A 402 -21.51 -8.03 -25.86
C SER A 402 -21.46 -9.17 -24.84
N ARG A 403 -21.07 -8.89 -23.59
CA ARG A 403 -20.86 -9.88 -22.52
C ARG A 403 -22.00 -9.92 -21.50
N GLY A 404 -22.99 -9.04 -21.64
CA GLY A 404 -24.08 -8.87 -20.68
C GLY A 404 -23.79 -7.80 -19.64
N LYS A 405 -24.80 -7.50 -18.81
CA LYS A 405 -24.71 -6.48 -17.75
C LYS A 405 -23.93 -7.01 -16.54
N ARG A 406 -23.45 -6.09 -15.69
CA ARG A 406 -22.93 -6.38 -14.34
C ARG A 406 -21.57 -7.08 -14.34
N LEU A 407 -20.66 -6.59 -15.18
CA LEU A 407 -19.31 -7.12 -15.36
C LEU A 407 -18.36 -6.61 -14.27
N VAL A 408 -18.27 -7.38 -13.18
CA VAL A 408 -17.40 -7.08 -12.02
C VAL A 408 -15.91 -7.22 -12.31
N ASP A 409 -15.56 -7.93 -13.39
CA ASP A 409 -14.18 -8.24 -13.81
C ASP A 409 -13.59 -7.19 -14.77
N THR A 410 -14.35 -6.18 -15.16
CA THR A 410 -13.84 -5.11 -16.03
C THR A 410 -12.87 -4.20 -15.28
N PRO A 411 -11.86 -3.62 -15.96
CA PRO A 411 -10.95 -2.67 -15.33
C PRO A 411 -11.67 -1.51 -14.64
N LEU A 412 -12.71 -0.92 -15.26
CA LEU A 412 -13.51 0.14 -14.60
C LEU A 412 -14.02 -0.32 -13.22
N PHE A 413 -14.72 -1.46 -13.16
CA PHE A 413 -15.34 -1.90 -11.93
C PHE A 413 -14.30 -2.33 -10.89
N ARG A 414 -13.26 -3.04 -11.32
CA ARG A 414 -12.15 -3.43 -10.44
C ARG A 414 -11.46 -2.21 -9.85
N HIS A 415 -11.19 -1.19 -10.66
CA HIS A 415 -10.50 0.03 -10.22
C HIS A 415 -11.36 0.94 -9.35
N TYR A 416 -12.65 1.10 -9.64
CA TYR A 416 -13.52 2.12 -9.02
C TYR A 416 -14.61 1.59 -8.07
N SER A 417 -14.81 0.27 -7.95
CA SER A 417 -15.84 -0.29 -7.06
C SER A 417 -15.68 0.12 -5.58
N PHE A 418 -14.49 0.54 -5.15
CA PHE A 418 -14.28 1.04 -3.77
C PHE A 418 -15.17 2.23 -3.42
N ILE A 419 -15.66 2.98 -4.42
CA ILE A 419 -16.60 4.10 -4.24
C ILE A 419 -17.90 3.64 -3.57
N ALA A 420 -18.27 2.36 -3.71
CA ALA A 420 -19.35 1.74 -2.95
C ALA A 420 -19.27 2.09 -1.45
N LEU A 421 -18.05 2.10 -0.89
CA LEU A 421 -17.84 2.35 0.53
C LEU A 421 -17.94 3.83 0.90
N SER A 422 -17.83 4.72 -0.10
CA SER A 422 -17.83 6.16 0.13
C SER A 422 -19.15 6.86 -0.22
N LEU A 423 -20.00 6.28 -1.06
CA LEU A 423 -21.28 6.88 -1.45
C LEU A 423 -22.18 7.18 -0.25
N ARG A 424 -22.85 8.34 -0.30
CA ARG A 424 -23.68 8.85 0.77
C ARG A 424 -25.14 9.00 0.33
N ARG A 425 -26.07 8.59 1.20
CA ARG A 425 -27.52 8.85 1.11
C ARG A 425 -28.00 9.24 2.51
N ASP A 426 -28.65 10.38 2.63
CA ASP A 426 -29.08 10.95 3.92
C ASP A 426 -27.96 11.02 4.98
N GLY A 427 -26.75 11.39 4.53
CA GLY A 427 -25.54 11.48 5.37
C GLY A 427 -24.88 10.14 5.73
N ARG A 428 -25.51 9.00 5.45
CA ARG A 428 -25.00 7.66 5.77
C ARG A 428 -24.29 7.01 4.60
N ARG A 429 -23.32 6.13 4.87
CA ARG A 429 -22.68 5.28 3.86
C ARG A 429 -23.55 4.06 3.59
N TYR A 430 -24.73 4.28 3.02
CA TYR A 430 -25.80 3.28 2.92
C TYR A 430 -25.36 1.96 2.28
N ILE A 431 -24.47 1.98 1.28
CA ILE A 431 -23.96 0.75 0.67
C ILE A 431 -23.02 0.03 1.65
N ARG A 432 -22.04 0.71 2.23
CA ARG A 432 -21.15 0.13 3.25
C ARG A 432 -21.95 -0.48 4.40
N ASP A 433 -22.90 0.28 4.93
CA ASP A 433 -23.73 -0.11 6.08
C ASP A 433 -24.62 -1.30 5.69
N GLY A 434 -25.22 -1.30 4.50
CA GLY A 434 -26.01 -2.41 3.98
C GLY A 434 -25.21 -3.68 3.71
N ILE A 435 -23.95 -3.59 3.28
CA ILE A 435 -23.06 -4.76 3.17
C ILE A 435 -22.83 -5.39 4.55
N ILE A 436 -22.62 -4.57 5.59
CA ILE A 436 -22.44 -5.04 6.97
C ILE A 436 -23.73 -5.67 7.51
N GLU A 437 -24.88 -5.05 7.26
CA GLU A 437 -26.19 -5.59 7.63
C GLU A 437 -26.42 -6.96 6.98
N LEU A 438 -26.18 -7.10 5.67
CA LEU A 438 -26.28 -8.38 4.98
C LEU A 438 -25.35 -9.44 5.57
N TYR A 439 -24.10 -9.07 5.87
CA TYR A 439 -23.16 -9.99 6.52
C TYR A 439 -23.62 -10.42 7.92
N GLN A 440 -24.34 -9.57 8.66
CA GLN A 440 -24.86 -9.91 9.99
C GLN A 440 -26.15 -10.74 9.92
N GLU A 441 -27.04 -10.44 8.97
CA GLU A 441 -28.39 -10.99 8.91
C GLU A 441 -28.57 -12.19 7.98
N GLU A 442 -27.63 -12.45 7.06
CA GLU A 442 -27.67 -13.59 6.13
C GLU A 442 -26.58 -14.61 6.51
N PRO A 443 -26.88 -15.65 7.33
CA PRO A 443 -25.85 -16.55 7.86
C PRO A 443 -25.07 -17.31 6.80
N GLU A 444 -25.72 -17.74 5.72
CA GLU A 444 -25.05 -18.45 4.61
C GLU A 444 -24.07 -17.55 3.86
N PHE A 445 -24.42 -16.27 3.70
CA PHE A 445 -23.54 -15.28 3.09
C PHE A 445 -22.32 -15.03 3.99
N ARG A 446 -22.54 -14.83 5.30
CA ARG A 446 -21.46 -14.70 6.29
C ARG A 446 -20.48 -15.86 6.23
N VAL A 447 -20.98 -17.09 6.33
CA VAL A 447 -20.16 -18.31 6.31
C VAL A 447 -19.37 -18.41 5.00
N THR A 448 -20.00 -18.06 3.87
CA THR A 448 -19.32 -18.05 2.57
C THR A 448 -18.21 -17.01 2.54
N VAL A 449 -18.47 -15.78 2.97
CA VAL A 449 -17.47 -14.70 3.02
C VAL A 449 -16.29 -15.10 3.91
N ASP A 450 -16.54 -15.53 5.14
CA ASP A 450 -15.48 -15.90 6.08
C ASP A 450 -14.59 -17.02 5.54
N ARG A 451 -15.22 -18.06 4.96
CA ARG A 451 -14.50 -19.19 4.36
C ARG A 451 -13.62 -18.76 3.19
N GLU A 452 -14.14 -17.94 2.28
CA GLU A 452 -13.39 -17.54 1.08
C GLU A 452 -12.29 -16.53 1.40
N LEU A 453 -12.50 -15.62 2.35
CA LEU A 453 -11.46 -14.71 2.85
C LEU A 453 -10.33 -15.48 3.56
N SER A 454 -10.68 -16.48 4.38
CA SER A 454 -9.72 -17.39 5.01
C SER A 454 -8.93 -18.17 3.97
N ARG A 455 -9.61 -18.78 3.00
CA ARG A 455 -8.98 -19.53 1.90
C ARG A 455 -7.99 -18.68 1.11
N LEU A 456 -8.38 -17.46 0.71
CA LEU A 456 -7.50 -16.55 -0.01
C LEU A 456 -6.26 -16.19 0.82
N THR A 457 -6.45 -15.85 2.08
CA THR A 457 -5.35 -15.49 2.99
C THR A 457 -4.37 -16.66 3.17
N SER A 458 -4.87 -17.87 3.40
CA SER A 458 -4.03 -19.07 3.50
C SER A 458 -3.28 -19.38 2.21
N GLN A 459 -3.91 -19.18 1.04
CA GLN A 459 -3.25 -19.37 -0.25
C GLN A 459 -2.10 -18.37 -0.48
N LEU A 460 -2.30 -17.11 -0.12
CA LEU A 460 -1.25 -16.09 -0.16
C LEU A 460 -0.08 -16.49 0.76
N ILE A 461 -0.36 -16.82 2.03
CA ILE A 461 0.67 -17.22 2.99
C ILE A 461 1.48 -18.43 2.50
N LYS A 462 0.81 -19.48 2.02
CA LYS A 462 1.45 -20.69 1.51
C LYS A 462 2.32 -20.41 0.29
N SER A 463 1.79 -19.68 -0.69
CA SER A 463 2.52 -19.40 -1.94
C SER A 463 3.75 -18.52 -1.72
N LEU A 464 3.68 -17.58 -0.76
CA LEU A 464 4.79 -16.72 -0.37
C LEU A 464 5.82 -17.44 0.53
N GLY A 465 5.44 -18.58 1.14
CA GLY A 465 6.31 -19.35 2.02
C GLY A 465 6.33 -18.84 3.47
N PHE A 466 5.23 -18.24 3.95
CA PHE A 466 5.12 -17.66 5.28
C PHE A 466 4.44 -18.55 6.33
N SER A 467 4.03 -19.77 5.96
CA SER A 467 3.43 -20.72 6.90
C SER A 467 4.42 -21.09 8.02
N GLY A 468 3.95 -21.14 9.27
CA GLY A 468 4.75 -21.48 10.45
C GLY A 468 5.67 -20.37 10.97
N ASN A 469 5.70 -19.18 10.36
CA ASN A 469 6.60 -18.11 10.78
C ASN A 469 6.25 -17.52 12.18
N ALA A 470 5.08 -17.85 12.77
CA ALA A 470 4.73 -17.45 14.13
C ALA A 470 5.66 -18.05 15.20
N ALA A 471 6.21 -19.25 14.95
CA ALA A 471 7.18 -19.87 15.85
C ALA A 471 8.50 -19.07 15.92
N LEU A 472 8.88 -18.40 14.82
CA LEU A 472 10.12 -17.61 14.73
C LEU A 472 10.08 -16.39 15.66
N VAL A 473 8.93 -15.72 15.76
CA VAL A 473 8.73 -14.58 16.67
C VAL A 473 8.85 -15.00 18.13
N GLN A 474 8.34 -16.19 18.48
CA GLN A 474 8.45 -16.72 19.84
C GLN A 474 9.90 -17.06 20.20
N ALA A 475 10.64 -17.67 19.27
CA ALA A 475 12.05 -18.02 19.45
C ALA A 475 12.95 -16.79 19.56
N HIS A 476 12.78 -15.78 18.69
CA HIS A 476 13.56 -14.55 18.72
C HIS A 476 13.40 -13.79 20.05
N LYS A 477 12.19 -13.77 20.61
CA LYS A 477 11.89 -13.13 21.90
C LYS A 477 12.48 -13.90 23.09
N TYR A 478 12.51 -15.23 23.02
CA TYR A 478 13.18 -16.05 24.04
C TYR A 478 14.69 -15.75 24.09
N LEU A 479 15.34 -15.63 22.93
CA LEU A 479 16.77 -15.35 22.83
C LEU A 479 17.14 -13.93 23.26
N THR A 480 16.32 -12.93 22.96
CA THR A 480 16.55 -11.53 23.35
C THR A 480 16.29 -11.27 24.83
N ARG A 481 15.31 -11.95 25.45
CA ARG A 481 15.06 -11.87 26.91
C ARG A 481 16.15 -12.51 27.76
N ASN A 482 16.82 -13.55 27.25
CA ASN A 482 17.92 -14.21 27.96
C ASN A 482 19.30 -13.55 27.75
N LYS A 483 19.37 -12.47 26.95
CA LYS A 483 20.57 -11.66 26.72
C LYS A 483 20.57 -10.31 27.43
N ARG A 484 19.45 -9.94 28.09
CA ARG A 484 19.36 -8.82 29.03
C ARG A 484 19.33 -9.37 30.44
#